data_AF-A0A1F2WM02-F1
#
_entry.id   AF-A0A1F2WM02-F1
#
_cell.length_a   1.000
_cell.length_b   1.000
_cell.length_c   1.000
_cell.angle_alpha   90.00
_cell.angle_beta   90.00
_cell.angle_gamma   90.00
#
_symmetry.space_group_name_H-M   'P 1'
#
loop_
_entity.id
_entity.type
_entity.pdbx_description
1 polymer ?
#
loop_
_entity_poly.entity_id
_entity_poly.type
_entity_poly.pdbx_seq_one_letter_code
_entity_poly.pdbx_strand_id
1 'polypeptide(L)'
;MALAYGTDEWLQEYNKLVEEGLSTGQPFIIGLPEWVSTYEKLVQADEPYKAAAKTWEGSVVLHILAKPDIGIDRDIYIFMDLWHGDANYFRLVPPEVGEAGAFVITGEYERWKQVINKELETTKGLMQGKLKLKGDLPTIVRAVKAAVRLVELSGMIDTAFPDENPEAPQKIREVLAKAEQLGI
;
A
#
# COMPACT_ATOMS: atom_id res chain seq x y z
N MET A 1 18.90 7.24 16.97
CA MET A 1 19.06 6.10 16.04
C MET A 1 17.66 5.64 15.68
N ALA A 2 17.42 5.32 14.41
CA ALA A 2 16.13 4.74 14.01
C ALA A 2 15.92 3.38 14.69
N LEU A 3 14.67 3.03 14.97
CA LEU A 3 14.34 1.70 15.50
C LEU A 3 14.62 0.63 14.45
N ALA A 4 15.05 -0.56 14.90
CA ALA A 4 15.21 -1.70 14.01
C ALA A 4 13.83 -2.23 13.58
N TYR A 5 13.57 -2.22 12.27
CA TYR A 5 12.34 -2.76 11.69
C TYR A 5 12.05 -4.19 12.17
N GLY A 6 10.78 -4.46 12.47
CA GLY A 6 10.31 -5.80 12.84
C GLY A 6 10.52 -6.20 14.29
N THR A 7 11.08 -5.33 15.14
CA THR A 7 11.11 -5.53 16.60
C THR A 7 9.74 -5.22 17.23
N ASP A 8 9.46 -5.77 18.42
CA ASP A 8 8.21 -5.49 19.15
C ASP A 8 8.06 -3.99 19.47
N GLU A 9 9.16 -3.32 19.83
CA GLU A 9 9.20 -1.88 20.09
C GLU A 9 8.85 -1.09 18.82
N TRP A 10 9.46 -1.45 17.67
CA TRP A 10 9.11 -0.85 16.38
C TRP A 10 7.63 -1.02 16.07
N LEU A 11 7.08 -2.22 16.31
CA LEU A 11 5.67 -2.50 16.04
C LEU A 11 4.74 -1.67 16.92
N GLN A 12 5.08 -1.48 18.20
CA GLN A 12 4.32 -0.63 19.10
C GLN A 12 4.30 0.83 18.62
N GLU A 13 5.45 1.37 18.22
CA GLU A 13 5.52 2.74 17.72
C GLU A 13 4.82 2.92 16.36
N TYR A 14 4.94 1.94 15.46
CA TYR A 14 4.19 1.94 14.20
C TYR A 14 2.67 1.91 14.45
N ASN A 15 2.20 1.12 15.40
CA ASN A 15 0.78 1.07 15.74
C ASN A 15 0.28 2.40 16.33
N LYS A 16 1.08 3.09 17.14
CA LYS A 16 0.74 4.45 17.61
C LYS A 16 0.60 5.43 16.44
N LEU A 17 1.51 5.38 15.46
CA LEU A 17 1.43 6.21 14.25
C LEU A 17 0.12 5.94 13.48
N VAL A 18 -0.27 4.67 13.35
CA VAL A 18 -1.55 4.28 12.74
C VAL A 18 -2.74 4.80 13.56
N GLU A 19 -2.74 4.63 14.88
CA GLU A 19 -3.82 5.07 15.77
C GLU A 19 -3.99 6.60 15.76
N GLU A 20 -2.88 7.35 15.76
CA GLU A 20 -2.88 8.80 15.58
C GLU A 20 -3.56 9.18 14.27
N GLY A 21 -3.18 8.56 13.16
CA GLY A 21 -3.78 8.81 11.84
C GLY A 21 -5.28 8.50 11.81
N LEU A 22 -5.68 7.34 12.33
CA LEU A 22 -7.09 6.93 12.42
C LEU A 22 -7.92 7.91 13.28
N SER A 23 -7.34 8.48 14.33
CA SER A 23 -8.02 9.45 15.20
C SER A 23 -8.32 10.78 14.52
N THR A 24 -7.63 11.11 13.42
CA THR A 24 -7.89 12.34 12.64
C THR A 24 -9.18 12.28 11.82
N GLY A 25 -9.76 11.09 11.64
CA GLY A 25 -10.96 10.89 10.84
C GLY A 25 -10.70 10.80 9.33
N GLN A 26 -11.71 10.33 8.60
CA GLN A 26 -11.70 10.24 7.13
C GLN A 26 -11.98 11.62 6.49
N PRO A 27 -11.52 11.86 5.25
CA PRO A 27 -10.85 10.93 4.33
C PRO A 27 -9.37 10.66 4.69
N PHE A 28 -8.88 9.47 4.36
CA PHE A 28 -7.48 9.06 4.59
C PHE A 28 -6.63 9.26 3.34
N ILE A 29 -5.44 9.83 3.52
CA ILE A 29 -4.53 10.06 2.40
C ILE A 29 -3.96 8.72 1.92
N ILE A 30 -4.06 8.45 0.61
CA ILE A 30 -3.52 7.24 -0.02
C ILE A 30 -2.09 6.94 0.42
N GLY A 31 -1.85 5.69 0.82
CA GLY A 31 -0.52 5.19 1.15
C GLY A 31 0.03 5.64 2.51
N LEU A 32 -0.72 6.42 3.31
CA LEU A 32 -0.38 6.68 4.70
C LEU A 32 -0.79 5.51 5.62
N PRO A 33 -0.19 5.38 6.82
CA PRO A 33 -0.41 4.24 7.72
C PRO A 33 -1.89 3.95 8.04
N GLU A 34 -2.71 4.98 8.24
CA GLU A 34 -4.13 4.84 8.51
C GLU A 34 -4.92 4.31 7.30
N TRP A 35 -4.55 4.73 6.08
CA TRP A 35 -5.13 4.22 4.84
C TRP A 35 -4.77 2.75 4.63
N VAL A 36 -3.49 2.40 4.87
CA VAL A 36 -2.98 1.02 4.75
C VAL A 36 -3.63 0.10 5.78
N SER A 37 -3.76 0.54 7.04
CA SER A 37 -4.45 -0.23 8.08
C SER A 37 -5.94 -0.43 7.78
N THR A 38 -6.60 0.57 7.20
CA THR A 38 -8.00 0.45 6.78
C THR A 38 -8.13 -0.56 5.63
N TYR A 39 -7.20 -0.52 4.68
CA TYR A 39 -7.14 -1.48 3.58
C TYR A 39 -6.94 -2.92 4.07
N GLU A 40 -6.01 -3.14 5.01
CA GLU A 40 -5.78 -4.45 5.63
C GLU A 40 -7.07 -5.04 6.19
N LYS A 41 -7.81 -4.26 7.00
CA LYS A 41 -9.05 -4.71 7.64
C LYS A 41 -10.13 -5.05 6.63
N LEU A 42 -10.24 -4.28 5.55
CA LEU A 42 -11.19 -4.57 4.47
C LEU A 42 -10.86 -5.90 3.80
N VAL A 43 -9.58 -6.16 3.51
CA VAL A 43 -9.15 -7.41 2.89
C VAL A 43 -9.34 -8.61 3.82
N GLN A 44 -8.97 -8.49 5.10
CA GLN A 44 -9.15 -9.54 6.11
C GLN A 44 -10.62 -9.94 6.30
N ALA A 45 -11.55 -8.98 6.14
CA ALA A 45 -12.97 -9.22 6.28
C ALA A 45 -13.66 -9.74 5.00
N ASP A 46 -12.96 -9.76 3.86
CA ASP A 46 -13.59 -9.99 2.56
C ASP A 46 -13.57 -11.47 2.12
N GLU A 47 -14.71 -12.14 2.26
CA GLU A 47 -14.89 -13.54 1.82
C GLU A 47 -14.68 -13.76 0.31
N PRO A 48 -15.14 -12.86 -0.60
CA PRO A 48 -14.81 -12.96 -2.03
C PRO A 48 -13.30 -12.96 -2.31
N TYR A 49 -12.53 -12.09 -1.64
CA TYR A 49 -11.08 -12.06 -1.74
C TYR A 49 -10.47 -13.37 -1.26
N LYS A 50 -10.83 -13.85 -0.06
CA LYS A 50 -10.33 -15.11 0.49
C LYS A 50 -10.54 -16.28 -0.47
N ALA A 51 -11.73 -16.37 -1.06
CA ALA A 51 -12.05 -17.40 -2.03
C ALA A 51 -11.22 -17.27 -3.33
N ALA A 52 -11.05 -16.05 -3.84
CA ALA A 52 -10.30 -15.78 -5.07
C ALA A 52 -8.78 -15.97 -4.90
N ALA A 53 -8.25 -15.73 -3.71
CA ALA A 53 -6.83 -15.80 -3.38
C ALA A 53 -6.44 -17.11 -2.65
N LYS A 54 -7.32 -18.11 -2.58
CA LYS A 54 -7.10 -19.38 -1.86
C LYS A 54 -5.79 -20.10 -2.20
N THR A 55 -5.31 -19.99 -3.44
CA THR A 55 -4.05 -20.61 -3.88
C THR A 55 -2.93 -19.59 -4.12
N TRP A 56 -3.12 -18.34 -3.67
CA TRP A 56 -2.12 -17.30 -3.77
C TRP A 56 -1.01 -17.50 -2.73
N GLU A 57 0.23 -17.34 -3.14
CA GLU A 57 1.39 -17.37 -2.26
C GLU A 57 2.34 -16.22 -2.61
N GLY A 58 2.84 -15.55 -1.58
CA GLY A 58 3.86 -14.52 -1.70
C GLY A 58 3.37 -13.12 -1.36
N SER A 59 4.28 -12.31 -0.84
CA SER A 59 4.00 -10.92 -0.54
C SER A 59 3.81 -10.09 -1.80
N VAL A 60 2.92 -9.10 -1.70
CA VAL A 60 2.73 -8.08 -2.73
C VAL A 60 3.16 -6.74 -2.14
N VAL A 61 3.99 -6.01 -2.86
CA VAL A 61 4.45 -4.69 -2.45
C VAL A 61 3.97 -3.66 -3.46
N LEU A 62 3.19 -2.70 -2.98
CA LEU A 62 2.81 -1.52 -3.76
C LEU A 62 3.89 -0.45 -3.52
N HIS A 63 4.68 -0.21 -4.56
CA HIS A 63 5.75 0.78 -4.54
C HIS A 63 5.28 2.04 -5.29
N ILE A 64 5.04 3.10 -4.51
CA ILE A 64 4.66 4.43 -5.00
C ILE A 64 5.93 5.27 -5.11
N LEU A 65 6.26 5.73 -6.31
CA LEU A 65 7.42 6.58 -6.53
C LEU A 65 7.23 7.97 -5.91
N ALA A 66 8.33 8.57 -5.46
CA ALA A 66 8.38 9.92 -4.94
C ALA A 66 7.73 10.93 -5.90
N LYS A 67 6.95 11.84 -5.33
CA LYS A 67 6.35 12.98 -6.01
C LYS A 67 6.35 14.20 -5.07
N PRO A 68 7.50 14.91 -4.96
CA PRO A 68 7.65 16.01 -3.99
C PRO A 68 6.65 17.15 -4.17
N ASP A 69 6.16 17.37 -5.40
CA ASP A 69 5.15 18.40 -5.72
C ASP A 69 3.86 18.25 -4.90
N ILE A 70 3.55 17.04 -4.42
CA ILE A 70 2.37 16.74 -3.59
C ILE A 70 2.76 16.28 -2.19
N GLY A 71 4.01 16.51 -1.77
CA GLY A 71 4.54 16.17 -0.44
C GLY A 71 5.05 14.75 -0.26
N ILE A 72 5.00 13.89 -1.29
CA ILE A 72 5.62 12.56 -1.28
C ILE A 72 7.11 12.73 -1.60
N ASP A 73 7.90 13.15 -0.61
CA ASP A 73 9.30 13.52 -0.83
C ASP A 73 10.23 12.30 -1.04
N ARG A 74 9.72 11.08 -0.83
CA ARG A 74 10.44 9.81 -0.98
C ARG A 74 9.49 8.69 -1.41
N ASP A 75 10.06 7.61 -1.95
CA ASP A 75 9.30 6.43 -2.32
C ASP A 75 8.57 5.83 -1.11
N ILE A 76 7.36 5.30 -1.33
CA ILE A 76 6.56 4.63 -0.30
C ILE A 76 6.42 3.16 -0.69
N TYR A 77 6.74 2.27 0.25
CA TYR A 77 6.60 0.82 0.10
C TYR A 77 5.52 0.31 1.03
N ILE A 78 4.40 -0.13 0.47
CA ILE A 78 3.31 -0.79 1.20
C ILE A 78 3.49 -2.29 1.04
N PHE A 79 3.93 -2.97 2.09
CA PHE A 79 4.09 -4.42 2.09
C PHE A 79 2.78 -5.07 2.51
N MET A 80 2.30 -6.00 1.69
CA MET A 80 1.13 -6.82 1.97
C MET A 80 1.56 -8.27 2.13
N ASP A 81 1.46 -8.80 3.35
CA ASP A 81 1.71 -10.22 3.59
C ASP A 81 0.46 -11.04 3.29
N LEU A 82 0.44 -11.68 2.12
CA LEU A 82 -0.70 -12.39 1.55
C LEU A 82 -0.41 -13.87 1.41
N TRP A 83 -1.30 -14.72 1.92
CA TRP A 83 -1.11 -16.16 1.87
C TRP A 83 -2.43 -16.93 1.91
N HIS A 84 -2.69 -17.76 0.88
CA HIS A 84 -3.87 -18.65 0.79
C HIS A 84 -5.23 -18.00 1.05
N GLY A 85 -5.37 -16.71 0.72
CA GLY A 85 -6.57 -15.92 0.94
C GLY A 85 -6.56 -15.10 2.22
N ASP A 86 -5.59 -15.34 3.11
CA ASP A 86 -5.37 -14.53 4.30
C ASP A 86 -4.46 -13.33 4.00
N ALA A 87 -4.69 -12.26 4.76
CA ALA A 87 -3.86 -11.06 4.78
C ALA A 87 -3.35 -10.88 6.22
N ASN A 88 -2.11 -11.29 6.50
CA ASN A 88 -1.59 -11.31 7.86
C ASN A 88 -1.36 -9.89 8.41
N TYR A 89 -0.78 -9.01 7.61
CA TYR A 89 -0.63 -7.58 7.90
C TYR A 89 -0.30 -6.79 6.64
N PHE A 90 -0.74 -5.53 6.56
CA PHE A 90 -0.26 -4.55 5.59
C PHE A 90 0.41 -3.38 6.32
N ARG A 91 1.62 -3.00 5.92
CA ARG A 91 2.34 -1.89 6.57
C ARG A 91 3.23 -1.13 5.61
N LEU A 92 3.56 0.10 5.97
CA LEU A 92 4.70 0.78 5.39
C LEU A 92 5.97 0.11 5.91
N VAL A 93 6.93 -0.11 5.01
CA VAL A 93 8.19 -0.78 5.33
C VAL A 93 9.37 -0.02 4.74
N PRO A 94 10.58 -0.20 5.29
CA PRO A 94 11.79 0.35 4.69
C PRO A 94 12.00 -0.16 3.25
N PRO A 95 12.69 0.59 2.38
CA PRO A 95 12.94 0.19 0.99
C PRO A 95 13.55 -1.21 0.87
N GLU A 96 14.52 -1.57 1.71
CA GLU A 96 15.16 -2.89 1.66
C GLU A 96 14.19 -4.05 1.93
N VAL A 97 13.19 -3.83 2.78
CA VAL A 97 12.15 -4.82 3.08
C VAL A 97 11.12 -4.87 1.95
N GLY A 98 10.71 -3.71 1.44
CA GLY A 98 9.77 -3.60 0.33
C GLY A 98 10.32 -4.20 -0.97
N GLU A 99 11.56 -3.88 -1.31
CA GLU A 99 12.22 -4.42 -2.51
C GLU A 99 12.46 -5.93 -2.42
N ALA A 100 12.59 -6.50 -1.20
CA ALA A 100 12.73 -7.93 -1.00
C ALA A 100 11.42 -8.73 -1.16
N GLY A 101 10.28 -8.05 -1.34
CA GLY A 101 8.98 -8.71 -1.56
C GLY A 101 8.95 -9.62 -2.80
N ALA A 102 8.07 -10.62 -2.78
CA ALA A 102 7.96 -11.60 -3.87
C ALA A 102 7.46 -10.96 -5.17
N PHE A 103 6.49 -10.04 -5.05
CA PHE A 103 5.96 -9.25 -6.15
C PHE A 103 6.01 -7.76 -5.79
N VAL A 104 6.89 -7.00 -6.44
CA VAL A 104 6.96 -5.53 -6.26
C VAL A 104 6.39 -4.86 -7.48
N ILE A 105 5.24 -4.20 -7.32
CA ILE A 105 4.59 -3.43 -8.37
C ILE A 105 4.96 -1.97 -8.14
N THR A 106 5.64 -1.36 -9.09
CA THR A 106 6.10 0.03 -9.01
C THR A 106 5.34 0.92 -9.97
N GLY A 107 4.89 2.08 -9.49
CA GLY A 107 4.17 3.06 -10.29
C GLY A 107 4.32 4.48 -9.78
N GLU A 108 4.19 5.43 -10.69
CA GLU A 108 3.98 6.84 -10.33
C GLU A 108 2.65 6.98 -9.59
N TYR A 109 2.56 7.98 -8.71
CA TYR A 109 1.35 8.33 -7.96
C TYR A 109 0.08 8.35 -8.83
N GLU A 110 0.14 8.98 -10.00
CA GLU A 110 -0.96 9.12 -10.92
C GLU A 110 -1.49 7.77 -11.40
N ARG A 111 -0.61 6.76 -11.55
CA ARG A 111 -1.02 5.40 -11.94
C ARG A 111 -1.75 4.71 -10.81
N TRP A 112 -1.30 4.89 -9.58
CA TRP A 112 -2.00 4.34 -8.40
C TRP A 112 -3.36 4.97 -8.19
N LYS A 113 -3.47 6.30 -8.35
CA LYS A 113 -4.75 7.01 -8.37
C LYS A 113 -5.69 6.46 -9.46
N GLN A 114 -5.19 6.29 -10.69
CA GLN A 114 -5.96 5.68 -11.78
C GLN A 114 -6.41 4.25 -11.47
N VAL A 115 -5.57 3.45 -10.80
CA VAL A 115 -5.92 2.08 -10.39
C VAL A 115 -7.06 2.08 -9.37
N ILE A 116 -6.97 2.89 -8.30
CA ILE A 116 -8.00 2.99 -7.25
C ILE A 116 -9.33 3.48 -7.84
N ASN A 117 -9.26 4.46 -8.74
CA ASN A 117 -10.43 4.99 -9.46
C ASN A 117 -10.95 4.06 -10.58
N LYS A 118 -10.34 2.88 -10.77
CA LYS A 118 -10.67 1.89 -11.82
C LYS A 118 -10.53 2.43 -13.27
N GLU A 119 -9.78 3.50 -13.45
CA GLU A 119 -9.43 4.06 -14.76
C GLU A 119 -8.27 3.29 -15.42
N LEU A 120 -7.46 2.59 -14.61
CA LEU A 120 -6.39 1.71 -15.04
C LEU A 120 -6.51 0.34 -14.37
N GLU A 121 -6.83 -0.70 -15.15
CA GLU A 121 -6.75 -2.07 -14.65
C GLU A 121 -5.29 -2.47 -14.40
N THR A 122 -4.99 -3.02 -13.22
CA THR A 122 -3.62 -3.34 -12.78
C THR A 122 -2.87 -4.25 -13.76
N THR A 123 -3.50 -5.34 -14.21
CA THR A 123 -2.89 -6.29 -15.16
C THR A 123 -2.60 -5.65 -16.51
N LYS A 124 -3.51 -4.81 -17.01
CA LYS A 124 -3.32 -4.04 -18.23
C LYS A 124 -2.21 -3.00 -18.06
N GLY A 125 -2.14 -2.33 -16.92
CA GLY A 125 -1.06 -1.41 -16.56
C GLY A 125 0.31 -2.08 -16.57
N LEU A 126 0.40 -3.29 -16.03
CA LEU A 126 1.61 -4.13 -16.07
C LEU A 126 1.99 -4.52 -17.51
N MET A 127 1.03 -5.04 -18.30
CA MET A 127 1.28 -5.44 -19.69
C MET A 127 1.70 -4.28 -20.60
N GLN A 128 1.22 -3.07 -20.31
CA GLN A 128 1.55 -1.85 -21.05
C GLN A 128 2.82 -1.16 -20.53
N GLY A 129 3.44 -1.66 -19.46
CA GLY A 129 4.61 -1.05 -18.82
C GLY A 129 4.33 0.27 -18.09
N LYS A 130 3.05 0.61 -17.87
CA LYS A 130 2.63 1.77 -17.04
C LYS A 130 2.85 1.51 -15.56
N LEU A 131 2.79 0.24 -15.16
CA LEU A 131 3.24 -0.27 -13.88
C LEU A 131 4.40 -1.22 -14.16
N LYS A 132 5.48 -1.16 -13.37
CA LYS A 132 6.61 -2.09 -13.46
C LYS A 132 6.40 -3.23 -12.45
N LEU A 133 6.85 -4.43 -12.80
CA LEU A 133 6.80 -5.59 -11.91
C LEU A 133 8.21 -6.18 -11.73
N LYS A 134 8.61 -6.37 -10.48
CA LYS A 134 9.59 -7.38 -10.08
C LYS A 134 8.81 -8.61 -9.59
N GLY A 135 8.98 -9.75 -10.26
CA GLY A 135 8.23 -10.99 -9.99
C GLY A 135 7.70 -11.64 -11.27
N ASP A 136 6.92 -12.72 -11.12
CA ASP A 136 6.36 -13.49 -12.24
C ASP A 136 5.00 -12.94 -12.69
N LEU A 137 4.96 -12.22 -13.82
CA LEU A 137 3.72 -11.67 -14.38
C LEU A 137 2.64 -12.74 -14.65
N PRO A 138 2.93 -13.91 -15.25
CA PRO A 138 1.96 -14.99 -15.41
C PRO A 138 1.24 -15.39 -14.11
N THR A 139 1.92 -15.37 -12.97
CA THR A 139 1.32 -15.67 -11.66
C THR A 139 0.27 -14.61 -11.26
N ILE A 140 0.58 -13.32 -11.43
CA ILE A 140 -0.38 -12.23 -11.21
C ILE A 140 -1.60 -12.36 -12.15
N VAL A 141 -1.37 -12.67 -13.43
CA VAL A 141 -2.45 -12.82 -14.42
C VAL A 141 -3.37 -14.01 -14.07
N ARG A 142 -2.81 -15.14 -13.60
CA ARG A 142 -3.63 -16.27 -13.11
C ARG A 142 -4.48 -15.89 -11.90
N ALA A 143 -3.97 -15.01 -11.04
CA ALA A 143 -4.65 -14.49 -9.86
C ALA A 143 -5.48 -13.22 -10.12
N VAL A 144 -5.83 -12.90 -11.37
CA VAL A 144 -6.49 -11.64 -11.75
C VAL A 144 -7.76 -11.34 -10.95
N LYS A 145 -8.54 -12.35 -10.58
CA LYS A 145 -9.76 -12.16 -9.77
C LYS A 145 -9.45 -11.60 -8.38
N ALA A 146 -8.40 -12.11 -7.73
CA ALA A 146 -7.95 -11.60 -6.44
C ALA A 146 -7.39 -10.18 -6.58
N ALA A 147 -6.60 -9.92 -7.63
CA ALA A 147 -6.05 -8.59 -7.91
C ALA A 147 -7.14 -7.54 -8.15
N VAL A 148 -8.19 -7.89 -8.92
CA VAL A 148 -9.35 -7.02 -9.13
C VAL A 148 -10.07 -6.76 -7.81
N ARG A 149 -10.29 -7.80 -6.99
CA ARG A 149 -10.97 -7.63 -5.69
C ARG A 149 -10.18 -6.74 -4.73
N LEU A 150 -8.86 -6.87 -4.68
CA LEU A 150 -7.97 -5.99 -3.94
C LEU A 150 -8.15 -4.52 -4.35
N VAL A 151 -8.20 -4.23 -5.66
CA VAL A 151 -8.48 -2.87 -6.16
C VAL A 151 -9.87 -2.39 -5.75
N GLU A 152 -10.91 -3.23 -5.87
CA GLU A 152 -12.26 -2.88 -5.43
C GLU A 152 -12.33 -2.51 -3.96
N LEU A 153 -11.64 -3.27 -3.10
CA LEU A 153 -11.58 -3.02 -1.65
C LEU A 153 -10.82 -1.73 -1.35
N SER A 154 -9.72 -1.45 -2.06
CA SER A 154 -9.00 -0.17 -1.90
C SER A 154 -9.88 1.03 -2.28
N GLY A 155 -10.76 0.88 -3.28
CA GLY A 155 -11.73 1.90 -3.67
C GLY A 155 -12.93 2.05 -2.71
N MET A 156 -13.06 1.21 -1.68
CA MET A 156 -14.07 1.40 -0.61
C MET A 156 -13.56 2.30 0.52
N ILE A 157 -12.27 2.63 0.53
CA ILE A 157 -11.68 3.54 1.50
C ILE A 157 -12.02 4.96 1.08
N ASP A 158 -12.56 5.76 1.99
CA ASP A 158 -12.73 7.20 1.79
C ASP A 158 -11.35 7.85 1.64
N THR A 159 -10.88 7.94 0.39
CA THR A 159 -9.49 8.20 0.05
C THR A 159 -9.33 9.66 -0.35
N ALA A 160 -8.45 10.37 0.34
CA ALA A 160 -7.97 11.69 -0.05
C ALA A 160 -6.77 11.53 -0.99
N PHE A 161 -6.86 12.12 -2.17
CA PHE A 161 -5.77 12.19 -3.13
C PHE A 161 -4.96 13.46 -2.91
N PRO A 162 -3.63 13.37 -2.63
CA PRO A 162 -2.80 14.53 -2.31
C PRO A 162 -2.83 15.68 -3.31
N ASP A 163 -3.01 15.40 -4.61
CA ASP A 163 -3.09 16.40 -5.67
C ASP A 163 -4.41 17.19 -5.68
N GLU A 164 -5.41 16.74 -4.91
CA GLU A 164 -6.74 17.35 -4.78
C GLU A 164 -6.94 18.04 -3.42
N ASN A 165 -5.97 17.93 -2.51
CA ASN A 165 -6.05 18.46 -1.16
C ASN A 165 -4.87 19.40 -0.84
N PRO A 166 -5.09 20.71 -0.70
CA PRO A 166 -4.04 21.69 -0.39
C PRO A 166 -3.29 21.43 0.92
N GLU A 167 -3.91 20.75 1.89
CA GLU A 167 -3.29 20.45 3.20
C GLU A 167 -2.52 19.13 3.19
N ALA A 168 -2.74 18.26 2.19
CA ALA A 168 -2.13 16.95 2.12
C ALA A 168 -0.59 16.97 2.10
N PRO A 169 0.10 17.87 1.35
CA PRO A 169 1.55 17.85 1.31
C PRO A 169 2.22 18.01 2.68
N GLN A 170 1.66 18.85 3.55
CA GLN A 170 2.19 19.06 4.89
C GLN A 170 1.98 17.82 5.76
N LYS A 171 0.76 17.27 5.78
CA LYS A 171 0.43 16.06 6.55
C LYS A 171 1.29 14.86 6.11
N ILE A 172 1.49 14.67 4.80
CA ILE A 172 2.33 13.59 4.28
C ILE A 172 3.76 13.72 4.79
N ARG A 173 4.36 14.92 4.69
CA ARG A 173 5.73 15.14 5.17
C ARG A 173 5.88 14.87 6.66
N GLU A 174 4.92 15.30 7.47
CA GLU A 174 4.92 15.03 8.91
C GLU A 174 4.87 13.53 9.22
N VAL A 175 3.99 12.80 8.55
CA VAL A 175 3.87 11.34 8.74
C VAL A 175 5.11 10.61 8.22
N LEU A 176 5.65 11.00 7.06
CA LEU A 176 6.87 10.40 6.52
C LEU A 176 8.09 10.70 7.41
N ALA A 177 8.20 11.90 7.99
CA ALA A 177 9.26 12.21 8.94
C ALA A 177 9.17 11.37 10.23
N LYS A 178 7.95 11.10 10.74
CA LYS A 178 7.75 10.17 11.85
C LYS A 178 8.13 8.74 11.45
N ALA A 179 7.72 8.29 10.26
CA ALA A 179 8.05 6.97 9.74
C ALA A 179 9.57 6.78 9.58
N GLU A 180 10.30 7.81 9.17
CA GLU A 180 11.77 7.80 9.08
C GLU A 180 12.45 7.52 10.43
N GLN A 181 11.88 8.01 11.53
CA GLN A 181 12.38 7.70 12.88
C GLN A 181 12.20 6.22 13.25
N LEU A 182 11.26 5.54 12.58
CA LEU A 182 11.04 4.10 12.65
C LEU A 182 11.88 3.33 11.64
N GLY A 183 12.78 3.99 10.91
CA GLY A 183 13.61 3.37 9.88
C GLY A 183 12.86 3.03 8.59
N ILE A 184 11.61 3.48 8.44
CA ILE A 184 10.78 3.34 7.24
C ILE A 184 11.14 4.44 6.26
#